data_AF-A0A7S4R0H7-F1
#
_entry.id   AF-A0A7S4R0H7-F1
#
_cell.length_a   1.000
_cell.length_b   1.000
_cell.length_c   1.000
_cell.angle_alpha   90.00
_cell.angle_beta   90.00
_cell.angle_gamma   90.00
#
_symmetry.space_group_name_H-M   'P 1'
#
loop_
_entity.id
_entity.type
_entity.pdbx_description
1 polymer ?
#
loop_
_entity_poly.entity_id
_entity_poly.type
_entity_poly.pdbx_seq_one_letter_code
_entity_poly.pdbx_strand_id
1 'polypeptide(L)'
;MGECEVNDCEIDNPNPNSTEQPPPIGKNQGVLVKRCRFLEESNCASVCVNSCKIPTQKFFIENMGVPLTMTPDYETGECQFAFGLTPTTEELEGALNTPCLQRCPSLGGMRKWHDDTVGKNQGKGSDLIMENGSVDEKGGDGSQCFLMEN
;
A
#
# COMPACT_ATOMS: atom_id res chain seq x y z
N MET A 1 -8.50 -5.46 -17.67
CA MET A 1 -9.27 -5.62 -16.43
C MET A 1 -9.84 -7.03 -16.45
N GLY A 2 -9.88 -7.72 -15.31
CA GLY A 2 -10.48 -9.05 -15.22
C GLY A 2 -11.98 -9.02 -15.47
N GLU A 3 -12.65 -10.17 -15.31
CA GLU A 3 -14.11 -10.24 -15.35
C GLU A 3 -14.71 -9.39 -14.23
N CYS A 4 -15.71 -8.57 -14.57
CA CYS A 4 -16.38 -7.65 -13.64
C CYS A 4 -17.88 -7.94 -13.60
N GLU A 5 -18.47 -7.89 -12.41
CA GLU A 5 -19.92 -8.02 -12.18
C GLU A 5 -20.44 -6.78 -11.47
N VAL A 6 -21.65 -6.34 -11.84
CA VAL A 6 -22.31 -5.20 -11.20
C VAL A 6 -23.15 -5.71 -10.04
N ASN A 7 -23.04 -5.07 -8.88
CA ASN A 7 -23.79 -5.41 -7.68
C ASN A 7 -24.34 -4.16 -6.97
N ASP A 8 -25.14 -4.42 -5.95
CA ASP A 8 -25.67 -3.38 -5.07
C ASP A 8 -24.65 -3.10 -3.96
N CYS A 9 -24.41 -1.83 -3.62
CA CYS A 9 -23.46 -1.45 -2.58
C CYS A 9 -24.03 -0.35 -1.68
N GLU A 10 -23.44 -0.21 -0.50
CA GLU A 10 -23.75 0.89 0.42
C GLU A 10 -23.23 2.21 -0.14
N ILE A 11 -24.03 3.26 -0.01
CA ILE A 11 -23.71 4.61 -0.48
C ILE A 11 -23.92 5.63 0.63
N ASP A 12 -23.27 6.78 0.50
CA ASP A 12 -23.43 7.88 1.43
C ASP A 12 -24.88 8.36 1.46
N ASN A 13 -25.36 8.69 2.65
CA ASN A 13 -26.70 9.21 2.81
C ASN A 13 -26.76 10.64 2.21
N PRO A 14 -27.63 10.90 1.22
CA PRO A 14 -27.72 12.24 0.60
C PRO A 14 -28.21 13.31 1.57
N ASN A 15 -28.74 12.95 2.75
CA ASN A 15 -29.13 13.88 3.80
C ASN A 15 -28.22 13.76 5.04
N PRO A 16 -27.29 14.69 5.27
CA PRO A 16 -26.39 14.65 6.42
C PRO A 16 -27.09 14.88 7.78
N ASN A 17 -28.38 15.23 7.80
CA ASN A 17 -29.15 15.53 9.02
C ASN A 17 -30.12 14.40 9.45
N SER A 18 -30.21 13.29 8.72
CA SER A 18 -30.99 12.12 9.16
C SER A 18 -30.10 11.17 9.94
N THR A 19 -30.13 11.27 11.27
CA THR A 19 -29.37 10.41 12.21
C THR A 19 -29.97 9.01 12.38
N GLU A 20 -30.81 8.55 11.46
CA GLU A 20 -31.47 7.25 11.56
C GLU A 20 -31.20 6.39 10.31
N GLN A 21 -30.99 5.10 10.59
CA GLN A 21 -30.91 3.96 9.67
C GLN A 21 -29.58 3.71 8.91
N PRO A 22 -29.27 2.42 8.62
CA PRO A 22 -28.08 1.99 7.86
C PRO A 22 -27.92 2.74 6.54
N PRO A 23 -26.68 2.83 6.01
CA PRO A 23 -26.43 3.52 4.75
C PRO A 23 -27.37 2.99 3.66
N PRO A 24 -27.96 3.88 2.83
CA PRO A 24 -28.84 3.44 1.76
C PRO A 24 -28.08 2.51 0.81
N ILE A 25 -28.79 1.51 0.27
CA ILE A 25 -28.23 0.57 -0.71
C ILE A 25 -28.45 1.17 -2.10
N GLY A 26 -27.35 1.53 -2.76
CA GLY A 26 -27.31 1.96 -4.15
C GLY A 26 -27.45 0.76 -5.09
N LYS A 27 -28.57 0.70 -5.82
CA LYS A 27 -28.79 -0.36 -6.81
C LYS A 27 -27.85 -0.20 -8.00
N ASN A 28 -27.13 -1.26 -8.38
CA ASN A 28 -26.15 -1.28 -9.47
C ASN A 28 -25.04 -0.21 -9.34
N GLN A 29 -24.71 0.20 -8.10
CA GLN A 29 -23.64 1.18 -7.85
C GLN A 29 -22.32 0.51 -7.41
N GLY A 30 -22.30 -0.81 -7.30
CA GLY A 30 -21.09 -1.56 -7.01
C GLY A 30 -20.58 -2.30 -8.25
N VAL A 31 -19.26 -2.44 -8.34
CA VAL A 31 -18.60 -3.29 -9.33
C VAL A 31 -17.62 -4.21 -8.62
N LEU A 32 -17.87 -5.52 -8.69
CA LEU A 32 -16.97 -6.56 -8.20
C LEU A 32 -16.06 -7.00 -9.34
N VAL A 33 -14.77 -6.77 -9.19
CA VAL A 33 -13.74 -7.29 -10.10
C VAL A 33 -13.28 -8.65 -9.56
N LYS A 34 -13.60 -9.73 -10.25
CA LYS A 34 -13.24 -11.10 -9.81
C LYS A 34 -11.74 -11.38 -9.86
N ARG A 35 -11.05 -10.72 -10.78
CA ARG A 35 -9.61 -10.88 -10.99
C ARG A 35 -8.95 -9.51 -11.11
N CYS A 36 -8.46 -8.99 -9.98
CA CYS A 36 -7.81 -7.69 -9.94
C CYS A 36 -6.40 -7.79 -10.52
N ARG A 37 -6.18 -7.10 -11.66
CA ARG A 37 -4.90 -7.07 -12.36
C ARG A 37 -3.72 -6.70 -11.45
N PHE A 38 -3.91 -5.71 -10.58
CA PHE A 38 -2.84 -5.25 -9.69
C PHE A 38 -2.46 -6.31 -8.67
N LEU A 39 -3.43 -7.02 -8.09
CA LEU A 39 -3.15 -8.08 -7.11
C LEU A 39 -2.59 -9.33 -7.77
N GLU A 40 -3.08 -9.70 -8.96
CA GLU A 40 -2.60 -10.88 -9.69
C GLU A 40 -1.18 -10.71 -10.25
N GLU A 41 -0.88 -9.55 -10.85
CA GLU A 41 0.43 -9.32 -11.49
C GLU A 41 1.51 -8.97 -10.46
N SER A 42 1.21 -8.09 -9.49
CA SER A 42 2.23 -7.62 -8.54
C SER A 42 2.42 -8.56 -7.35
N ASN A 43 1.38 -9.32 -6.98
CA ASN A 43 1.35 -10.14 -5.77
C ASN A 43 1.77 -9.36 -4.50
N CYS A 44 1.56 -8.04 -4.49
CA CYS A 44 2.05 -7.13 -3.45
C CYS A 44 0.97 -6.13 -3.02
N ALA A 45 0.65 -6.13 -1.72
CA ALA A 45 -0.35 -5.23 -1.14
C ALA A 45 0.05 -3.75 -1.31
N SER A 46 1.33 -3.42 -1.11
CA SER A 46 1.79 -2.03 -1.23
C SER A 46 1.65 -1.47 -2.65
N VAL A 47 1.89 -2.30 -3.67
CA VAL A 47 1.68 -1.91 -5.07
C VAL A 47 0.19 -1.68 -5.34
N CYS A 48 -0.68 -2.57 -4.88
CA CYS A 48 -2.13 -2.41 -5.01
C CYS A 48 -2.63 -1.11 -4.35
N VAL A 49 -2.22 -0.84 -3.11
CA VAL A 49 -2.67 0.32 -2.35
C VAL A 49 -2.18 1.63 -2.97
N ASN A 50 -0.88 1.72 -3.25
CA ASN A 50 -0.26 2.98 -3.67
C ASN A 50 -0.42 3.28 -5.17
N SER A 51 -0.58 2.25 -6.01
CA SER A 51 -0.68 2.44 -7.46
C SER A 51 -2.11 2.35 -7.98
N CYS A 52 -2.99 1.60 -7.30
CA CYS A 52 -4.37 1.43 -7.72
C CYS A 52 -5.34 2.13 -6.77
N LYS A 53 -5.45 1.70 -5.50
CA LYS A 53 -6.51 2.15 -4.59
C LYS A 53 -6.48 3.67 -4.34
N ILE A 54 -5.44 4.18 -3.68
CA ILE A 54 -5.34 5.58 -3.29
C ILE A 54 -5.42 6.54 -4.50
N PRO A 55 -4.63 6.35 -5.58
CA PRO A 55 -4.68 7.28 -6.71
C PRO A 55 -6.02 7.23 -7.46
N THR A 56 -6.66 6.06 -7.54
CA THR A 56 -7.97 5.94 -8.20
C THR A 56 -9.05 6.65 -7.39
N GLN A 57 -9.12 6.39 -6.07
CA GLN A 57 -10.09 7.06 -5.19
C GLN A 57 -9.92 8.59 -5.24
N LYS A 58 -8.68 9.07 -5.19
CA LYS A 58 -8.37 10.51 -5.33
C LYS A 58 -8.81 11.06 -6.68
N PHE A 59 -8.52 10.35 -7.77
CA PHE A 59 -8.88 10.77 -9.13
C PHE A 59 -10.39 10.92 -9.32
N PHE A 60 -11.19 9.98 -8.82
CA PHE A 60 -12.64 10.03 -8.95
C PHE A 60 -13.25 11.19 -8.16
N ILE A 61 -12.73 11.48 -6.97
CA ILE A 61 -13.19 12.61 -6.15
C ILE A 61 -12.79 13.95 -6.80
N GLU A 62 -11.52 14.11 -7.18
CA GLU A 62 -10.99 15.40 -7.64
C GLU A 62 -11.36 15.74 -9.09
N ASN A 63 -11.33 14.76 -10.00
CA ASN A 63 -11.50 15.00 -11.44
C ASN A 63 -12.88 14.62 -11.97
N MET A 64 -13.54 13.61 -11.38
CA MET A 64 -14.90 13.23 -11.78
C MET A 64 -15.99 13.79 -10.86
N GLY A 65 -15.64 14.18 -9.63
CA GLY A 65 -16.61 14.65 -8.63
C GLY A 65 -17.53 13.53 -8.11
N VAL A 66 -17.12 12.27 -8.22
CA VAL A 66 -17.90 11.11 -7.76
C VAL A 66 -17.11 10.39 -6.68
N PRO A 67 -17.67 10.21 -5.47
CA PRO A 67 -17.00 9.45 -4.42
C PRO A 67 -16.95 7.96 -4.80
N LEU A 68 -15.79 7.34 -4.56
CA LEU A 68 -15.52 5.94 -4.83
C LEU A 68 -14.74 5.34 -3.67
N THR A 69 -15.25 4.23 -3.14
CA THR A 69 -14.52 3.38 -2.19
C THR A 69 -14.10 2.08 -2.85
N MET A 70 -12.82 1.71 -2.68
CA MET A 70 -12.26 0.47 -3.20
C MET A 70 -11.84 -0.45 -2.05
N THR A 71 -12.37 -1.67 -2.07
CA THR A 71 -12.13 -2.70 -1.05
C THR A 71 -11.53 -3.93 -1.73
N PRO A 72 -10.19 -4.06 -1.75
CA PRO A 72 -9.52 -5.25 -2.27
C PRO A 72 -9.62 -6.42 -1.27
N ASP A 73 -9.83 -7.63 -1.79
CA ASP A 73 -9.61 -8.88 -1.07
C ASP A 73 -8.23 -9.44 -1.46
N TYR A 74 -7.34 -9.49 -0.48
CA TYR A 74 -5.96 -9.89 -0.67
C TYR A 74 -5.75 -11.41 -0.75
N GLU A 75 -6.73 -12.20 -0.29
CA GLU A 75 -6.68 -13.66 -0.30
C GLU A 75 -7.17 -14.20 -1.64
N THR A 76 -8.33 -13.74 -2.10
CA THR A 76 -8.95 -14.17 -3.36
C THR A 76 -8.40 -13.41 -4.57
N GLY A 77 -7.95 -12.17 -4.38
CA GLY A 77 -7.56 -11.28 -5.47
C GLY A 77 -8.74 -10.54 -6.12
N GLU A 78 -9.92 -10.60 -5.50
CA GLU A 78 -11.09 -9.83 -5.89
C GLU A 78 -10.97 -8.37 -5.44
N CYS A 79 -11.68 -7.45 -6.08
CA CYS A 79 -11.72 -6.06 -5.65
C CYS A 79 -13.10 -5.46 -5.88
N GLN A 80 -13.73 -5.02 -4.79
CA GLN A 80 -15.03 -4.35 -4.81
C GLN A 80 -14.85 -2.84 -4.98
N PHE A 81 -15.58 -2.26 -5.92
CA PHE A 81 -15.70 -0.83 -6.14
C PHE A 81 -17.10 -0.42 -5.70
N ALA A 82 -17.23 0.59 -4.84
CA ALA A 82 -18.50 1.13 -4.38
C ALA A 82 -18.57 2.61 -4.79
N PHE A 83 -19.40 2.92 -5.78
CA PHE A 83 -19.64 4.30 -6.20
C PHE A 83 -20.67 4.93 -5.27
N GLY A 84 -20.49 6.21 -4.95
CA GLY A 84 -21.38 6.91 -4.03
C GLY A 84 -20.98 6.80 -2.55
N LEU A 85 -19.91 6.06 -2.23
CA LEU A 85 -19.35 5.95 -0.88
C LEU A 85 -18.07 6.76 -0.78
N THR A 86 -18.01 7.69 0.17
CA THR A 86 -16.82 8.52 0.39
C THR A 86 -15.81 7.74 1.22
N PRO A 87 -14.58 7.55 0.74
CA PRO A 87 -13.55 6.86 1.51
C PRO A 87 -13.20 7.69 2.74
N THR A 88 -13.25 7.06 3.91
CA THR A 88 -12.84 7.71 5.14
C THR A 88 -11.32 7.78 5.23
N THR A 89 -10.79 8.75 5.99
CA THR A 89 -9.35 8.87 6.22
C THR A 89 -8.78 7.65 6.94
N GLU A 90 -9.55 7.07 7.86
CA GLU A 90 -9.17 5.86 8.61
C GLU A 90 -8.99 4.64 7.68
N GLU A 91 -9.85 4.47 6.68
CA GLU A 91 -9.73 3.39 5.70
C GLU A 91 -8.50 3.54 4.79
N LEU A 92 -8.15 4.79 4.45
CA LEU A 92 -6.94 5.08 3.66
C LEU A 92 -5.67 4.80 4.48
N GLU A 93 -5.64 5.20 5.75
CA GLU A 93 -4.55 4.91 6.67
C GLU A 93 -4.42 3.40 6.95
N GLY A 94 -5.55 2.70 7.14
CA GLY A 94 -5.59 1.25 7.28
C GLY A 94 -5.05 0.54 6.03
N ALA A 95 -5.36 1.07 4.84
CA ALA A 95 -4.82 0.54 3.59
C ALA A 95 -3.29 0.70 3.52
N LEU A 96 -2.74 1.84 3.95
CA LEU A 96 -1.29 2.07 3.98
C LEU A 96 -0.55 1.12 4.93
N ASN A 97 -1.20 0.72 6.03
CA ASN A 97 -0.66 -0.19 7.04
C ASN A 97 -0.90 -1.68 6.72
N THR A 98 -1.40 -2.01 5.53
CA THR A 98 -1.69 -3.40 5.15
C THR A 98 -0.39 -4.23 5.13
N PRO A 99 -0.34 -5.39 5.81
CA PRO A 99 0.84 -6.24 5.82
C PRO A 99 1.17 -6.82 4.43
N CYS A 100 2.40 -7.27 4.25
CA CYS A 100 2.80 -7.95 3.02
C CYS A 100 2.01 -9.24 2.81
N LEU A 101 1.65 -9.53 1.55
CA LEU A 101 1.04 -10.80 1.17
C LEU A 101 2.06 -11.94 1.34
N GLN A 102 1.57 -13.15 1.64
CA GLN A 102 2.44 -14.34 1.74
C GLN A 102 3.23 -14.62 0.46
N ARG A 103 2.64 -14.25 -0.68
CA ARG A 103 3.21 -14.37 -2.03
C ARG A 103 4.01 -13.15 -2.49
N CYS A 104 4.37 -12.25 -1.58
CA CYS A 104 5.07 -11.02 -1.95
C CYS A 104 6.49 -11.31 -2.49
N PRO A 105 6.86 -10.83 -3.70
CA PRO A 105 8.17 -11.10 -4.29
C PRO A 105 9.35 -10.65 -3.43
N SER A 106 9.18 -9.58 -2.65
CA SER A 106 10.22 -9.00 -1.81
C SER A 106 10.36 -9.67 -0.44
N LEU A 107 9.45 -10.58 -0.05
CA LEU A 107 9.43 -11.20 1.27
C LEU A 107 10.70 -12.01 1.58
N GLY A 108 11.38 -12.54 0.55
CA GLY A 108 12.66 -13.24 0.70
C GLY A 108 13.91 -12.36 0.53
N GLY A 109 13.80 -11.22 -0.15
CA GLY A 109 14.95 -10.40 -0.55
C GLY A 109 15.36 -9.35 0.48
N MET A 110 14.41 -8.58 1.02
CA MET A 110 14.71 -7.49 1.96
C MET A 110 14.80 -7.94 3.42
N ARG A 111 14.18 -9.07 3.80
CA ARG A 111 14.27 -9.59 5.18
C ARG A 111 15.71 -9.88 5.58
N LYS A 112 16.52 -10.43 4.66
CA LYS A 112 17.94 -10.70 4.91
C LYS A 112 18.70 -9.44 5.35
N TRP A 113 18.44 -8.31 4.72
CA TRP A 113 19.08 -7.03 5.06
C TRP A 113 18.67 -6.49 6.44
N HIS A 114 17.45 -6.76 6.89
CA HIS A 114 17.00 -6.36 8.22
C HIS A 114 17.41 -7.36 9.33
N ASP A 115 17.52 -8.65 8.99
CA ASP A 115 17.94 -9.72 9.90
C ASP A 115 19.43 -9.59 10.29
N ASP A 116 20.29 -9.18 9.34
CA ASP A 116 21.73 -8.97 9.59
C ASP A 116 22.03 -7.82 10.58
N THR A 117 21.05 -6.95 10.88
CA THR A 117 21.15 -5.87 11.88
C THR A 117 20.66 -6.25 13.28
N VAL A 118 19.96 -7.37 13.45
CA VAL A 118 19.44 -7.83 14.76
C VAL A 118 20.42 -8.78 15.47
N GLY A 119 21.60 -9.02 14.89
CA GLY A 119 22.61 -9.97 15.40
C GLY A 119 23.89 -9.39 16.01
N LYS A 120 24.02 -8.07 16.20
CA LYS A 120 25.23 -7.47 16.82
C LYS A 120 24.89 -6.44 17.91
N ASN A 121 24.14 -6.86 18.93
CA ASN A 121 24.20 -6.16 20.21
C ASN A 121 24.19 -7.17 21.37
N GLN A 122 25.21 -8.03 21.39
CA GLN A 122 25.64 -8.68 22.61
C GLN A 122 27.06 -8.24 22.92
N GLY A 123 27.13 -7.25 23.82
CA GLY A 123 28.19 -7.09 24.80
C GLY A 123 29.57 -6.68 24.27
N LYS A 124 29.85 -5.37 24.31
CA LYS A 124 30.96 -4.79 25.10
C LYS A 124 31.02 -3.27 24.91
N GLY A 125 31.13 -2.56 26.03
CA GLY A 125 31.85 -1.29 26.10
C GLY A 125 31.01 -0.04 26.37
N SER A 126 30.45 0.09 27.57
CA SER A 126 30.42 1.41 28.21
C SER A 126 31.73 1.56 28.98
N ASP A 127 32.73 2.15 28.33
CA ASP A 127 33.72 3.01 28.98
C ASP A 127 34.49 3.75 27.89
N LEU A 128 34.16 5.04 27.77
CA LEU A 128 34.98 6.01 27.05
C LEU A 128 36.29 6.17 27.81
N ILE A 129 37.40 5.89 27.15
CA ILE A 129 38.68 6.56 27.41
C ILE A 129 39.32 6.84 26.05
N MET A 130 39.39 8.14 25.73
CA MET A 130 40.17 8.65 24.62
C MET A 130 41.65 8.54 24.97
N GLU A 131 42.43 7.84 24.16
CA GLU A 131 43.86 8.15 24.01
C GLU A 131 44.31 7.97 22.55
N ASN A 132 45.21 8.87 22.18
CA ASN A 132 45.66 9.24 20.84
C ASN A 132 46.35 8.12 20.06
N GLY A 133 46.23 8.15 18.72
CA GLY A 133 47.22 7.48 17.86
C GLY A 133 46.77 7.14 16.45
N SER A 134 47.35 7.87 15.48
CA SER A 134 47.63 7.49 14.09
C SER A 134 46.47 7.25 13.10
N VAL A 135 46.46 8.13 12.10
CA VAL A 135 45.84 8.02 10.77
C VAL A 135 46.42 6.82 10.02
N ASP A 136 45.56 6.00 9.44
CA ASP A 136 45.90 5.21 8.26
C ASP A 136 44.71 5.23 7.27
N GLU A 137 44.83 6.10 6.27
CA GLU A 137 44.07 6.07 5.02
C GLU A 137 44.40 4.81 4.22
N LYS A 138 43.40 3.98 3.91
CA LYS A 138 43.19 3.24 2.63
C LYS A 138 41.68 2.95 2.55
N GLY A 139 40.85 3.53 1.67
CA GLY A 139 40.98 3.67 0.20
C GLY A 139 40.75 2.30 -0.43
N GLY A 140 39.68 1.97 -1.16
CA GLY A 140 38.48 2.67 -1.62
C GLY A 140 37.82 1.82 -2.71
N ASP A 141 36.54 2.02 -2.98
CA ASP A 141 35.87 1.52 -4.19
C ASP A 141 34.50 2.20 -4.33
N GLY A 142 34.56 3.41 -4.90
CA GLY A 142 33.40 4.10 -5.43
C GLY A 142 32.82 3.33 -6.61
N SER A 143 31.59 2.83 -6.45
CA SER A 143 30.78 2.36 -7.56
C SER A 143 30.34 3.57 -8.38
N GLN A 144 31.06 3.81 -9.48
CA GLN A 144 30.80 4.86 -10.45
C GLN A 144 29.50 4.55 -11.22
N CYS A 145 28.45 5.33 -10.98
CA CYS A 145 27.25 5.36 -11.82
C CYS A 145 27.63 5.93 -13.19
N PHE A 146 27.64 5.07 -14.22
CA PHE A 146 27.87 5.47 -15.60
C PHE A 146 26.53 5.93 -16.22
N LEU A 147 26.34 7.24 -16.33
CA LEU A 147 25.32 7.84 -17.20
C LEU A 147 25.82 7.73 -18.64
N MET A 148 25.07 7.02 -19.48
CA MET A 148 25.21 7.06 -20.93
C MET A 148 24.52 8.34 -21.44
N GLU A 149 25.30 9.28 -21.97
CA GLU A 149 24.82 10.32 -22.88
C GLU A 149 25.41 10.06 -24.28
N ASN A 150 24.57 10.30 -25.29
CA ASN A 150 24.82 10.14 -26.72
C ASN A 150 25.90 11.09 -27.26
#